data_AF-A0A926S4Z1-F1
#
_entry.id   AF-A0A926S4Z1-F1
#
_cell.length_a   1.000
_cell.length_b   1.000
_cell.length_c   1.000
_cell.angle_alpha   90.00
_cell.angle_beta   90.00
_cell.angle_gamma   90.00
#
_symmetry.space_group_name_H-M   'P 1'
#
loop_
_entity.id
_entity.type
_entity.pdbx_description
1 polymer ?
#
loop_
_entity_poly.entity_id
_entity_poly.type
_entity_poly.pdbx_seq_one_letter_code
_entity_poly.pdbx_strand_id
1 'polypeptide(L)'
;MEGAWRQAEFAQSHSSGGGSSHSDGGHDDGGHDEGGAKGKQRRGGDGAAGQRGSGGRGGNLRDVFRGMEEEAAADGINEHGAGGKGTPGGQSGAQKKGSGRPETAGSSESEEDSDRPDYAGPGGRDNKPGRPNTESGIKKGGIYGDMYIILRDENGVPTLDENGYVQVKYVDANGDLQCCIPRNDEGDLLATLPDGTAVVPLEVELGRVSVGRSPTQVLAAQYDEVLNTINSDDAVSVSLDASGRIVVTLTDGTEKTIDSPLENLALYYQLLTTGTISGIDDPTKLGDLAYLVDGTLTAQDLSVAASFFAAASDKTIAVTVDSIEYMNTILGIEGSLTDGYVDYSSFVYDRESVYGSMEVEVLVQQPDGSWASETVNVYDVILGGEATGELTNVTAFTTATDDARAIIDYLHEYGVPTTN
;
A
#
# COMPACT_ATOMS: atom_id res chain seq x y z
N MET A 1 -23.06 -36.11 21.57
CA MET A 1 -22.75 -35.77 22.98
C MET A 1 -21.33 -36.20 23.23
N GLU A 2 -20.51 -35.35 23.86
CA GLU A 2 -19.15 -35.65 24.36
C GLU A 2 -18.15 -36.08 23.25
N GLY A 3 -17.15 -35.29 22.85
CA GLY A 3 -16.58 -34.07 23.43
C GLY A 3 -15.35 -34.41 24.28
N ALA A 4 -14.19 -34.58 23.64
CA ALA A 4 -13.03 -35.24 24.25
C ALA A 4 -11.66 -34.72 23.77
N TRP A 5 -11.39 -33.41 23.95
CA TRP A 5 -10.02 -32.90 24.15
C TRP A 5 -10.03 -31.85 25.26
N ARG A 6 -9.07 -31.93 26.19
CA ARG A 6 -8.94 -30.98 27.31
C ARG A 6 -7.47 -30.79 27.71
N GLN A 7 -7.07 -29.52 27.74
CA GLN A 7 -6.20 -28.88 28.73
C GLN A 7 -4.86 -29.52 29.13
N ALA A 8 -3.81 -28.71 29.01
CA ALA A 8 -2.76 -28.62 30.01
C ALA A 8 -2.43 -27.14 30.27
N GLU A 9 -3.14 -26.50 31.21
CA GLU A 9 -2.75 -25.20 31.76
C GLU A 9 -1.53 -25.38 32.68
N PHE A 10 -0.67 -24.36 32.79
CA PHE A 10 0.07 -24.16 34.05
C PHE A 10 0.43 -22.68 34.29
N ALA A 11 -0.50 -21.95 34.88
CA ALA A 11 -0.20 -20.70 35.58
C ALA A 11 -0.03 -20.98 37.08
N GLN A 12 0.97 -20.38 37.73
CA GLN A 12 0.99 -20.29 39.19
C GLN A 12 1.68 -19.02 39.65
N SER A 13 1.02 -18.30 40.55
CA SER A 13 1.40 -16.97 41.01
C SER A 13 1.97 -17.01 42.42
N HIS A 14 2.78 -16.00 42.75
CA HIS A 14 3.04 -15.60 44.14
C HIS A 14 3.00 -14.08 44.27
N SER A 15 2.58 -13.60 45.44
CA SER A 15 2.26 -12.20 45.71
C SER A 15 2.89 -11.72 47.02
N SER A 16 2.71 -10.43 47.34
CA SER A 16 3.29 -9.68 48.47
C SER A 16 4.81 -9.38 48.33
N GLY A 17 5.31 -8.27 48.86
CA GLY A 17 4.63 -7.19 49.60
C GLY A 17 5.53 -5.95 49.74
N GLY A 18 4.92 -4.79 50.00
CA GLY A 18 5.62 -3.49 50.04
C GLY A 18 6.34 -3.15 51.35
N GLY A 19 7.16 -2.11 51.31
CA GLY A 19 7.88 -1.51 52.44
C GLY A 19 8.64 -0.24 51.99
N SER A 20 8.90 0.71 52.90
CA SER A 20 9.36 2.07 52.55
C SER A 20 10.39 2.69 53.51
N SER A 21 11.45 3.31 52.96
CA SER A 21 12.35 4.32 53.59
C SER A 21 13.32 4.82 52.50
N HIS A 22 13.61 6.13 52.29
CA HIS A 22 14.46 7.02 53.12
C HIS A 22 15.85 6.42 53.43
N SER A 23 17.00 7.09 53.25
CA SER A 23 17.40 8.36 52.58
C SER A 23 18.95 8.30 52.32
N ASP A 24 19.79 9.31 52.01
CA ASP A 24 19.72 10.79 52.06
C ASP A 24 20.89 11.47 51.26
N GLY A 25 20.80 12.79 51.01
CA GLY A 25 21.88 13.69 50.54
C GLY A 25 22.27 13.69 49.04
N GLY A 26 22.76 14.79 48.44
CA GLY A 26 22.94 16.18 48.94
C GLY A 26 24.04 16.97 48.18
N HIS A 27 23.97 18.32 48.19
CA HIS A 27 24.70 19.34 47.39
C HIS A 27 24.05 19.62 46.01
N ASP A 28 23.46 20.78 45.66
CA ASP A 28 23.44 22.19 46.14
C ASP A 28 24.38 23.15 45.37
N ASP A 29 24.08 24.46 45.41
CA ASP A 29 24.54 25.59 44.57
C ASP A 29 24.12 25.56 43.08
N GLY A 30 23.62 26.63 42.43
CA GLY A 30 23.19 27.95 42.92
C GLY A 30 23.31 29.07 41.84
N GLY A 31 22.37 30.03 41.76
CA GLY A 31 22.56 31.29 41.01
C GLY A 31 21.38 31.80 40.14
N HIS A 32 20.90 33.02 40.45
CA HIS A 32 19.91 33.78 39.65
C HIS A 32 20.56 34.57 38.49
N ASP A 33 19.77 35.03 37.51
CA ASP A 33 19.47 36.48 37.38
C ASP A 33 18.20 36.77 36.52
N GLU A 34 17.69 38.00 36.58
CA GLU A 34 16.48 38.47 35.85
C GLU A 34 16.80 39.56 34.79
N GLY A 35 15.90 39.72 33.79
CA GLY A 35 15.76 40.96 33.00
C GLY A 35 15.76 40.81 31.47
N GLY A 36 15.23 41.76 30.68
CA GLY A 36 14.61 43.01 31.13
C GLY A 36 14.27 44.06 30.05
N ALA A 37 13.23 43.80 29.24
CA ALA A 37 12.35 44.80 28.58
C ALA A 37 12.84 45.77 27.44
N LYS A 38 12.02 45.86 26.38
CA LYS A 38 11.80 46.99 25.42
C LYS A 38 12.95 47.37 24.45
N GLY A 39 12.77 47.60 23.14
CA GLY A 39 11.60 47.51 22.24
C GLY A 39 11.22 48.83 21.53
N LYS A 40 10.90 48.80 20.22
CA LYS A 40 10.12 49.84 19.51
C LYS A 40 9.60 49.44 18.11
N GLN A 41 8.48 50.05 17.71
CA GLN A 41 7.69 49.73 16.51
C GLN A 41 8.14 50.47 15.24
N ARG A 42 7.86 49.89 14.05
CA ARG A 42 7.09 50.50 12.92
C ARG A 42 7.09 49.59 11.67
N ARG A 43 6.12 49.58 10.74
CA ARG A 43 4.64 49.67 10.77
C ARG A 43 4.12 49.56 9.31
N GLY A 44 3.28 48.57 9.00
CA GLY A 44 2.37 48.56 7.83
C GLY A 44 2.86 47.81 6.58
N GLY A 45 1.93 47.18 5.87
CA GLY A 45 2.17 46.39 4.66
C GLY A 45 1.35 45.08 4.65
N ASP A 46 0.09 45.17 4.22
CA ASP A 46 -0.86 44.05 4.17
C ASP A 46 -0.62 43.14 2.94
N GLY A 47 -0.94 41.84 3.04
CA GLY A 47 -1.00 40.96 1.86
C GLY A 47 -0.94 39.45 2.15
N ALA A 48 -2.02 38.75 1.79
CA ALA A 48 -2.10 37.30 1.56
C ALA A 48 -1.39 36.36 2.56
N ALA A 49 -2.14 35.89 3.57
CA ALA A 49 -1.86 34.57 4.13
C ALA A 49 -2.05 33.51 3.03
N GLY A 50 -0.97 32.80 2.68
CA GLY A 50 -1.00 31.70 1.72
C GLY A 50 -1.67 30.47 2.31
N GLN A 51 -2.99 30.51 2.49
CA GLN A 51 -3.77 29.38 2.96
C GLN A 51 -3.70 28.27 1.89
N ARG A 52 -2.85 27.26 2.15
CA ARG A 52 -2.79 26.02 1.37
C ARG A 52 -4.11 25.30 1.57
N GLY A 53 -5.06 25.58 0.70
CA GLY A 53 -6.36 24.94 0.72
C GLY A 53 -6.21 23.47 0.36
N SER A 54 -6.65 22.58 1.25
CA SER A 54 -7.13 21.28 0.82
C SER A 54 -8.23 21.52 -0.21
N GLY A 55 -7.98 21.11 -1.45
CA GLY A 55 -8.86 21.26 -2.59
C GLY A 55 -8.75 19.98 -3.39
N GLY A 56 -9.76 19.12 -3.28
CA GLY A 56 -9.70 17.74 -3.74
C GLY A 56 -9.28 17.64 -5.20
N ARG A 57 -8.23 16.84 -5.47
CA ARG A 57 -7.83 16.43 -6.82
C ARG A 57 -8.81 15.39 -7.35
N GLY A 58 -10.05 15.81 -7.59
CA GLY A 58 -11.13 15.00 -8.19
C GLY A 58 -10.91 14.72 -9.69
N GLY A 59 -9.71 14.28 -10.05
CA GLY A 59 -9.39 13.74 -11.37
C GLY A 59 -9.58 12.22 -11.39
N ASN A 60 -9.68 11.66 -12.59
CA ASN A 60 -9.52 10.23 -12.80
C ASN A 60 -8.06 9.82 -12.55
N LEU A 61 -7.78 8.52 -12.42
CA LEU A 61 -6.45 8.01 -12.12
C LEU A 61 -5.37 8.45 -13.12
N ARG A 62 -5.73 8.66 -14.40
CA ARG A 62 -4.81 9.19 -15.43
C ARG A 62 -4.46 10.66 -15.25
N ASP A 63 -5.31 11.44 -14.57
CA ASP A 63 -5.05 12.84 -14.23
C ASP A 63 -4.24 12.94 -12.93
N VAL A 64 -4.48 12.04 -11.95
CA VAL A 64 -3.62 11.89 -10.76
C VAL A 64 -2.20 11.55 -11.17
N PHE A 65 -2.02 10.48 -11.97
CA PHE A 65 -0.69 10.08 -12.46
C PHE A 65 -0.02 11.13 -13.35
N ARG A 66 -0.78 11.88 -14.16
CA ARG A 66 -0.20 13.00 -14.92
C ARG A 66 0.26 14.13 -14.01
N GLY A 67 -0.46 14.41 -12.92
CA GLY A 67 -0.02 15.32 -11.87
C GLY A 67 1.34 14.89 -11.29
N MET A 68 1.50 13.62 -10.94
CA MET A 68 2.76 13.07 -10.44
C MET A 68 3.89 13.13 -11.49
N GLU A 69 3.61 12.83 -12.75
CA GLU A 69 4.57 12.95 -13.86
C GLU A 69 4.98 14.41 -14.14
N GLU A 70 4.06 15.37 -14.01
CA GLU A 70 4.33 16.81 -14.15
C GLU A 70 5.08 17.39 -12.92
N GLU A 71 4.79 16.92 -11.71
CA GLU A 71 5.46 17.34 -10.48
C GLU A 71 6.90 16.79 -10.40
N ALA A 72 7.12 15.51 -10.75
CA ALA A 72 8.46 14.95 -10.93
C ALA A 72 9.26 15.64 -12.04
N ALA A 73 8.61 15.99 -13.15
CA ALA A 73 9.25 16.77 -14.22
C ALA A 73 9.64 18.20 -13.79
N ALA A 74 9.05 18.73 -12.71
CA ALA A 74 9.39 20.02 -12.13
C ALA A 74 10.51 19.94 -11.08
N ASP A 75 10.52 18.91 -10.23
CA ASP A 75 11.53 18.74 -9.18
C ASP A 75 12.89 18.29 -9.74
N GLY A 76 12.90 17.62 -10.90
CA GLY A 76 14.10 17.31 -11.68
C GLY A 76 14.88 18.52 -12.25
N ILE A 77 14.58 19.76 -11.84
CA ILE A 77 15.15 21.01 -12.37
C ILE A 77 16.02 21.75 -11.33
N ASN A 78 16.97 21.07 -10.69
CA ASN A 78 18.14 21.73 -10.07
C ASN A 78 19.36 20.79 -9.87
N GLU A 79 20.27 20.72 -10.85
CA GLU A 79 21.70 20.87 -10.58
C GLU A 79 22.49 21.24 -11.86
N HIS A 80 23.72 21.75 -11.71
CA HIS A 80 24.30 22.67 -12.69
C HIS A 80 25.24 22.06 -13.76
N GLY A 81 25.05 22.52 -15.01
CA GLY A 81 26.04 22.47 -16.09
C GLY A 81 26.04 23.77 -16.89
N ALA A 82 27.07 24.61 -16.73
CA ALA A 82 27.04 26.00 -17.23
C ALA A 82 27.49 26.15 -18.70
N GLY A 83 26.76 26.93 -19.50
CA GLY A 83 27.26 27.42 -20.80
C GLY A 83 26.25 28.14 -21.70
N GLY A 84 26.59 29.36 -22.14
CA GLY A 84 25.97 30.03 -23.30
C GLY A 84 24.91 31.11 -22.99
N LYS A 85 25.22 32.37 -23.32
CA LYS A 85 24.23 33.48 -23.34
C LYS A 85 23.48 33.50 -24.68
N GLY A 86 22.17 33.73 -24.64
CA GLY A 86 21.35 34.01 -25.83
C GLY A 86 20.01 34.66 -25.49
N THR A 87 19.96 35.99 -25.43
CA THR A 87 18.70 36.75 -25.26
C THR A 87 17.88 36.79 -26.56
N PRO A 88 16.55 37.00 -26.49
CA PRO A 88 15.61 36.42 -27.47
C PRO A 88 15.16 37.38 -28.59
N GLY A 89 14.52 36.82 -29.63
CA GLY A 89 13.72 37.60 -30.58
C GLY A 89 13.00 36.80 -31.67
N GLY A 90 11.78 37.23 -32.03
CA GLY A 90 11.30 37.16 -33.42
C GLY A 90 10.38 36.02 -33.84
N GLN A 91 9.12 36.08 -33.40
CA GLN A 91 7.88 35.64 -34.08
C GLN A 91 7.95 34.91 -35.46
N SER A 92 7.13 33.85 -35.55
CA SER A 92 6.26 33.48 -36.70
C SER A 92 6.89 32.90 -37.99
N GLY A 93 6.11 32.05 -38.66
CA GLY A 93 6.43 31.53 -40.00
C GLY A 93 5.89 30.12 -40.21
N ALA A 94 4.85 29.96 -41.02
CA ALA A 94 4.28 28.65 -41.35
C ALA A 94 4.92 28.03 -42.61
N GLN A 95 4.62 26.74 -42.81
CA GLN A 95 4.20 26.14 -44.09
C GLN A 95 5.17 25.21 -44.88
N LYS A 96 4.71 23.95 -45.04
CA LYS A 96 4.92 22.95 -46.13
C LYS A 96 6.27 22.22 -46.31
N LYS A 97 6.12 20.88 -46.32
CA LYS A 97 6.67 19.88 -47.27
C LYS A 97 8.05 20.14 -47.92
N GLY A 98 9.00 19.26 -47.63
CA GLY A 98 10.15 18.96 -48.50
C GLY A 98 10.66 17.53 -48.26
N SER A 99 10.84 16.75 -49.32
CA SER A 99 11.46 15.41 -49.25
C SER A 99 12.98 15.51 -49.40
N GLY A 100 13.74 14.86 -48.51
CA GLY A 100 15.20 14.89 -48.56
C GLY A 100 15.85 13.71 -47.83
N ARG A 101 16.43 12.78 -48.58
CA ARG A 101 17.31 11.71 -48.10
C ARG A 101 18.75 12.22 -48.05
N PRO A 102 19.47 12.07 -46.93
CA PRO A 102 20.92 11.97 -46.92
C PRO A 102 21.35 10.50 -46.97
N GLU A 103 22.46 10.20 -47.62
CA GLU A 103 23.22 8.96 -47.45
C GLU A 103 24.55 9.27 -46.77
N THR A 104 25.18 8.25 -46.18
CA THR A 104 26.60 8.20 -45.77
C THR A 104 27.07 9.18 -44.67
N ALA A 105 28.01 8.82 -43.79
CA ALA A 105 28.60 7.51 -43.48
C ALA A 105 29.09 7.50 -42.02
N GLY A 106 29.27 6.30 -41.47
CA GLY A 106 29.85 6.07 -40.14
C GLY A 106 29.84 4.58 -39.82
N SER A 107 30.95 3.91 -40.08
CA SER A 107 31.11 2.46 -39.86
C SER A 107 31.43 2.14 -38.40
N SER A 108 30.66 1.23 -37.82
CA SER A 108 31.12 0.33 -36.74
C SER A 108 31.04 -1.09 -37.26
N GLU A 109 32.04 -1.91 -36.92
CA GLU A 109 32.18 -3.27 -37.43
C GLU A 109 31.12 -4.20 -36.80
N SER A 110 30.59 -5.13 -37.60
CA SER A 110 29.60 -6.11 -37.17
C SER A 110 30.32 -7.36 -36.65
N GLU A 111 30.39 -7.52 -35.32
CA GLU A 111 30.69 -8.84 -34.74
C GLU A 111 29.41 -9.71 -34.81
N GLU A 112 29.47 -10.73 -35.66
CA GLU A 112 28.38 -11.67 -35.92
C GLU A 112 28.34 -12.77 -34.83
N ASP A 113 27.82 -12.46 -33.64
CA ASP A 113 27.58 -13.48 -32.59
C ASP A 113 26.35 -13.15 -31.71
N SER A 114 25.15 -13.44 -32.25
CA SER A 114 23.90 -13.45 -31.48
C SER A 114 22.77 -14.14 -32.25
N ASP A 115 22.19 -15.20 -31.66
CA ASP A 115 21.01 -15.93 -32.17
C ASP A 115 19.69 -15.13 -32.04
N ARG A 116 19.72 -13.83 -32.34
CA ARG A 116 18.61 -12.90 -32.14
C ARG A 116 17.67 -12.92 -33.34
N PRO A 117 16.40 -13.38 -33.21
CA PRO A 117 15.48 -13.43 -34.34
C PRO A 117 14.99 -12.03 -34.76
N ASP A 118 14.80 -11.82 -36.06
CA ASP A 118 14.55 -10.51 -36.71
C ASP A 118 13.37 -9.71 -36.12
N TYR A 119 12.39 -10.35 -35.48
CA TYR A 119 11.26 -9.66 -34.86
C TYR A 119 11.64 -8.89 -33.59
N ALA A 120 12.74 -9.27 -32.93
CA ALA A 120 13.25 -8.63 -31.73
C ALA A 120 14.02 -7.35 -32.10
N GLY A 121 13.26 -6.29 -32.36
CA GLY A 121 13.69 -4.98 -32.88
C GLY A 121 14.93 -4.34 -32.22
N PRO A 122 15.48 -3.27 -32.82
CA PRO A 122 16.90 -2.89 -32.69
C PRO A 122 17.38 -2.81 -31.23
N GLY A 123 18.58 -3.37 -31.01
CA GLY A 123 19.22 -3.42 -29.69
C GLY A 123 19.32 -2.04 -29.04
N GLY A 124 19.13 -1.99 -27.71
CA GLY A 124 19.32 -0.78 -26.92
C GLY A 124 20.76 -0.27 -27.03
N ARG A 125 20.94 1.05 -27.05
CA ARG A 125 22.25 1.68 -27.22
C ARG A 125 23.17 1.40 -26.02
N ASP A 126 24.31 0.80 -26.33
CA ASP A 126 25.59 0.83 -25.61
C ASP A 126 25.54 0.72 -24.08
N ASN A 127 25.71 -0.50 -23.55
CA ASN A 127 26.38 -0.86 -22.29
C ASN A 127 26.49 0.24 -21.22
N LYS A 128 25.33 0.76 -20.80
CA LYS A 128 25.18 1.67 -19.67
C LYS A 128 24.26 0.99 -18.68
N PRO A 129 24.69 0.75 -17.43
CA PRO A 129 23.73 0.37 -16.39
C PRO A 129 22.62 1.42 -16.35
N GLY A 130 21.39 0.98 -16.09
CA GLY A 130 20.24 1.87 -16.02
C GLY A 130 20.54 3.05 -15.10
N ARG A 131 20.19 4.27 -15.51
CA ARG A 131 20.25 5.42 -14.58
C ARG A 131 19.42 5.07 -13.35
N PRO A 132 19.89 5.32 -12.12
CA PRO A 132 19.03 5.24 -10.95
C PRO A 132 17.82 6.15 -11.18
N ASN A 133 16.64 5.68 -10.79
CA ASN A 133 15.44 6.50 -10.91
C ASN A 133 15.40 7.54 -9.77
N THR A 134 14.81 8.69 -10.05
CA THR A 134 14.76 9.87 -9.18
C THR A 134 13.50 9.92 -8.32
N GLU A 135 12.38 9.36 -8.79
CA GLU A 135 11.08 9.33 -8.10
C GLU A 135 10.42 7.93 -8.17
N SER A 136 9.47 7.62 -7.28
CA SER A 136 8.62 6.41 -7.37
C SER A 136 7.90 6.29 -8.72
N GLY A 137 7.55 5.08 -9.16
CA GLY A 137 6.65 4.79 -10.29
C GLY A 137 7.12 5.13 -11.73
N ILE A 138 7.92 6.19 -11.92
CA ILE A 138 8.12 6.81 -13.25
C ILE A 138 9.12 6.05 -14.14
N LYS A 139 10.08 5.31 -13.57
CA LYS A 139 11.04 4.45 -14.30
C LYS A 139 11.35 3.18 -13.50
N LYS A 140 11.67 2.09 -14.20
CA LYS A 140 12.12 0.84 -13.57
C LYS A 140 13.40 1.06 -12.75
N GLY A 141 13.50 0.40 -11.58
CA GLY A 141 14.80 0.12 -10.93
C GLY A 141 15.39 1.14 -9.95
N GLY A 142 14.62 2.10 -9.42
CA GLY A 142 15.12 3.05 -8.38
C GLY A 142 15.03 2.54 -6.93
N ILE A 143 13.80 2.42 -6.42
CA ILE A 143 13.52 2.08 -5.01
C ILE A 143 13.51 0.56 -4.83
N TYR A 144 14.71 -0.03 -4.82
CA TYR A 144 14.98 -1.47 -4.73
C TYR A 144 16.14 -1.74 -3.76
N GLY A 145 16.05 -1.15 -2.56
CA GLY A 145 16.73 -1.72 -1.40
C GLY A 145 15.95 -2.92 -0.87
N ASP A 146 16.60 -3.76 -0.10
CA ASP A 146 15.98 -4.92 0.54
C ASP A 146 14.82 -4.45 1.44
N MET A 147 13.63 -5.02 1.24
CA MET A 147 12.48 -4.75 2.10
C MET A 147 12.46 -5.78 3.22
N TYR A 148 12.72 -5.34 4.45
CA TYR A 148 12.68 -6.20 5.63
C TYR A 148 11.48 -5.87 6.52
N ILE A 149 11.01 -6.84 7.29
CA ILE A 149 10.03 -6.61 8.36
C ILE A 149 10.72 -5.79 9.46
N ILE A 150 10.10 -4.67 9.87
CA ILE A 150 10.70 -3.69 10.78
C ILE A 150 9.86 -3.45 12.02
N LEU A 151 10.42 -2.75 13.01
CA LEU A 151 9.63 -2.19 14.11
C LEU A 151 8.91 -0.93 13.63
N ARG A 152 7.60 -0.88 13.85
CA ARG A 152 6.71 0.25 13.57
C ARG A 152 5.90 0.56 14.82
N ASP A 153 5.43 1.80 14.92
CA ASP A 153 4.45 2.22 15.92
C ASP A 153 3.02 1.79 15.53
N GLU A 154 2.02 2.24 16.31
CA GLU A 154 0.61 1.95 16.05
C GLU A 154 0.06 2.58 14.76
N ASN A 155 0.77 3.56 14.18
CA ASN A 155 0.41 4.31 12.97
C ASN A 155 1.15 3.81 11.72
N GLY A 156 1.94 2.73 11.83
CA GLY A 156 2.76 2.20 10.73
C GLY A 156 4.11 2.91 10.55
N VAL A 157 4.43 3.91 11.37
CA VAL A 157 5.65 4.72 11.24
C VAL A 157 6.87 3.93 11.80
N PRO A 158 7.99 3.81 11.05
CA PRO A 158 9.19 3.11 11.49
C PRO A 158 9.76 3.63 12.82
N THR A 159 9.93 2.74 13.79
CA THR A 159 10.55 3.09 15.08
C THR A 159 12.07 3.08 14.96
N LEU A 160 12.70 4.23 15.12
CA LEU A 160 14.15 4.39 15.03
C LEU A 160 14.86 3.98 16.34
N ASP A 161 16.12 3.55 16.23
CA ASP A 161 17.01 3.30 17.38
C ASP A 161 17.66 4.60 17.92
N GLU A 162 18.49 4.47 18.97
CA GLU A 162 19.20 5.61 19.59
C GLU A 162 20.14 6.37 18.63
N ASN A 163 20.53 5.74 17.51
CA ASN A 163 21.39 6.33 16.48
C ASN A 163 20.59 6.87 15.28
N GLY A 164 19.26 6.69 15.26
CA GLY A 164 18.37 7.13 14.19
C GLY A 164 18.18 6.11 13.05
N TYR A 165 18.59 4.85 13.21
CA TYR A 165 18.37 3.82 12.20
C TYR A 165 17.03 3.09 12.38
N VAL A 166 16.41 2.68 11.28
CA VAL A 166 15.24 1.78 11.30
C VAL A 166 15.64 0.42 11.88
N GLN A 167 14.86 -0.07 12.84
CA GLN A 167 15.09 -1.34 13.52
C GLN A 167 14.48 -2.52 12.76
N VAL A 168 15.30 -3.50 12.41
CA VAL A 168 14.93 -4.67 11.57
C VAL A 168 14.66 -5.90 12.44
N LYS A 169 13.58 -6.62 12.16
CA LYS A 169 13.20 -7.86 12.86
C LYS A 169 13.80 -9.10 12.20
N TYR A 170 13.88 -10.19 12.96
CA TYR A 170 14.37 -11.49 12.50
C TYR A 170 13.46 -12.61 13.02
N VAL A 171 13.56 -13.80 12.43
CA VAL A 171 12.88 -15.00 12.94
C VAL A 171 13.87 -15.81 13.77
N ASP A 172 13.45 -16.26 14.95
CA ASP A 172 14.27 -17.09 15.83
C ASP A 172 14.21 -18.59 15.51
N ALA A 173 14.91 -19.41 16.29
CA ALA A 173 15.01 -20.85 16.08
C ALA A 173 13.69 -21.64 16.30
N ASN A 174 12.65 -21.01 16.86
CA ASN A 174 11.32 -21.59 17.04
C ASN A 174 10.38 -21.24 15.87
N GLY A 175 10.70 -20.19 15.10
CA GLY A 175 9.82 -19.59 14.10
C GLY A 175 9.17 -18.28 14.54
N ASP A 176 9.46 -17.79 15.75
CA ASP A 176 8.86 -16.57 16.30
C ASP A 176 9.56 -15.30 15.77
N LEU A 177 8.78 -14.26 15.46
CA LEU A 177 9.27 -12.98 14.96
C LEU A 177 9.80 -12.10 16.11
N GLN A 178 11.11 -11.95 16.20
CA GLN A 178 11.80 -11.22 17.27
C GLN A 178 12.28 -9.82 16.82
N CYS A 179 12.33 -8.91 17.79
CA CYS A 179 12.97 -7.60 17.64
C CYS A 179 14.25 -7.51 18.48
N CYS A 180 15.34 -6.93 18.01
CA CYS A 180 15.65 -6.55 16.63
C CYS A 180 17.15 -6.80 16.38
N ILE A 181 17.56 -6.91 15.11
CA ILE A 181 18.98 -7.13 14.76
C ILE A 181 19.78 -5.86 15.09
N PRO A 182 20.80 -5.91 15.96
CA PRO A 182 21.67 -4.77 16.23
C PRO A 182 22.56 -4.44 15.02
N ARG A 183 23.15 -3.24 15.02
CA ARG A 183 24.10 -2.80 13.99
C ARG A 183 25.55 -2.79 14.50
N ASN A 184 26.52 -2.84 13.58
CA ASN A 184 27.93 -2.55 13.88
C ASN A 184 28.20 -1.03 13.90
N ASP A 185 29.44 -0.65 14.22
CA ASP A 185 29.90 0.75 14.21
C ASP A 185 29.81 1.41 12.81
N GLU A 186 29.76 0.61 11.74
CA GLU A 186 29.56 1.07 10.36
C GLU A 186 28.07 1.27 9.97
N GLY A 187 27.12 0.76 10.78
CA GLY A 187 25.67 0.87 10.54
C GLY A 187 25.01 -0.32 9.80
N ASP A 188 25.78 -1.33 9.41
CA ASP A 188 25.30 -2.59 8.83
C ASP A 188 24.65 -3.50 9.89
N LEU A 189 23.71 -4.34 9.48
CA LEU A 189 23.07 -5.34 10.36
C LEU A 189 24.05 -6.45 10.76
N LEU A 190 24.07 -6.83 12.04
CA LEU A 190 24.85 -7.98 12.50
C LEU A 190 24.23 -9.31 12.06
N ALA A 191 25.00 -10.14 11.32
CA ALA A 191 24.62 -11.52 10.98
C ALA A 191 24.63 -12.49 12.19
N THR A 192 25.01 -12.02 13.38
CA THR A 192 25.08 -12.82 14.61
C THR A 192 24.90 -11.90 15.81
N LEU A 193 24.02 -12.27 16.73
CA LEU A 193 23.75 -11.54 17.97
C LEU A 193 24.91 -11.65 18.97
N PRO A 194 25.00 -10.76 19.99
CA PRO A 194 26.10 -10.77 20.98
C PRO A 194 26.25 -12.04 21.83
N ASP A 195 25.24 -12.93 21.83
CA ASP A 195 25.27 -14.25 22.48
C ASP A 195 25.88 -15.36 21.61
N GLY A 196 26.10 -15.08 20.31
CA GLY A 196 26.56 -16.05 19.30
C GLY A 196 25.44 -16.67 18.45
N THR A 197 24.18 -16.26 18.63
CA THR A 197 23.05 -16.73 17.82
C THR A 197 23.08 -16.10 16.43
N ALA A 198 23.22 -16.92 15.38
CA ALA A 198 23.15 -16.45 13.99
C ALA A 198 21.72 -15.99 13.66
N VAL A 199 21.59 -14.85 12.99
CA VAL A 199 20.29 -14.25 12.64
C VAL A 199 20.25 -13.80 11.18
N VAL A 200 19.06 -13.83 10.60
CA VAL A 200 18.77 -13.40 9.22
C VAL A 200 17.56 -12.47 9.29
N PRO A 201 17.61 -11.27 8.68
CA PRO A 201 16.44 -10.40 8.60
C PRO A 201 15.35 -11.06 7.75
N LEU A 202 14.08 -10.92 8.16
CA LEU A 202 12.97 -11.45 7.36
C LEU A 202 12.58 -10.44 6.27
N GLU A 203 12.65 -10.86 5.01
CA GLU A 203 12.19 -10.07 3.86
C GLU A 203 10.67 -9.99 3.78
N VAL A 204 10.15 -8.89 3.22
CA VAL A 204 8.72 -8.67 2.97
C VAL A 204 8.36 -9.19 1.58
N GLU A 205 7.67 -10.32 1.53
CA GLU A 205 7.18 -10.87 0.27
C GLU A 205 5.92 -10.14 -0.21
N LEU A 206 6.04 -9.42 -1.33
CA LEU A 206 4.94 -8.67 -1.95
C LEU A 206 4.09 -9.51 -2.93
N GLY A 207 4.44 -10.78 -3.18
CA GLY A 207 3.71 -11.67 -4.09
C GLY A 207 3.20 -10.97 -5.36
N ARG A 208 1.87 -10.94 -5.52
CA ARG A 208 1.17 -10.32 -6.67
C ARG A 208 1.15 -8.78 -6.64
N VAL A 209 1.09 -8.13 -5.48
CA VAL A 209 1.10 -6.65 -5.38
C VAL A 209 2.44 -6.02 -5.78
N SER A 210 3.51 -6.82 -5.90
CA SER A 210 4.75 -6.45 -6.61
C SER A 210 4.52 -5.74 -7.94
N VAL A 211 3.39 -6.00 -8.61
CA VAL A 211 2.99 -5.35 -9.86
C VAL A 211 2.80 -3.82 -9.74
N GLY A 212 2.56 -3.27 -8.54
CA GLY A 212 2.52 -1.82 -8.31
C GLY A 212 3.85 -1.09 -8.58
N ARG A 213 4.96 -1.83 -8.72
CA ARG A 213 6.25 -1.32 -9.23
C ARG A 213 6.28 -1.11 -10.75
N SER A 214 5.18 -1.39 -11.45
CA SER A 214 5.00 -1.13 -12.88
C SER A 214 4.80 0.37 -13.16
N PRO A 215 4.99 0.84 -14.41
CA PRO A 215 4.65 2.21 -14.78
C PRO A 215 3.17 2.52 -14.50
N THR A 216 2.91 3.70 -13.92
CA THR A 216 1.61 4.35 -13.64
C THR A 216 0.46 3.95 -14.59
N GLN A 217 0.70 4.08 -15.89
CA GLN A 217 -0.24 3.74 -16.97
C GLN A 217 -0.84 2.31 -16.91
N VAL A 218 -0.19 1.35 -16.23
CA VAL A 218 -0.70 -0.02 -16.06
C VAL A 218 -1.87 -0.03 -15.07
N LEU A 219 -1.73 0.60 -13.91
CA LEU A 219 -2.83 0.73 -12.95
C LEU A 219 -3.93 1.64 -13.50
N ALA A 220 -3.54 2.71 -14.23
CA ALA A 220 -4.50 3.58 -14.90
C ALA A 220 -5.43 2.80 -15.86
N ALA A 221 -4.86 1.97 -16.74
CA ALA A 221 -5.61 1.15 -17.67
C ALA A 221 -6.53 0.11 -16.99
N GLN A 222 -6.19 -0.33 -15.78
CA GLN A 222 -6.98 -1.31 -15.03
C GLN A 222 -8.12 -0.62 -14.27
N TYR A 223 -7.90 0.60 -13.77
CA TYR A 223 -8.99 1.46 -13.28
C TYR A 223 -10.02 1.79 -14.38
N ASP A 224 -9.55 2.03 -15.61
CA ASP A 224 -10.44 2.27 -16.75
C ASP A 224 -11.37 1.06 -17.02
N GLU A 225 -10.91 -0.19 -16.85
CA GLU A 225 -11.75 -1.39 -17.04
C GLU A 225 -12.78 -1.62 -15.90
N VAL A 226 -12.44 -1.19 -14.68
CA VAL A 226 -13.43 -1.12 -13.58
C VAL A 226 -14.52 -0.11 -13.92
N LEU A 227 -14.15 1.10 -14.35
CA LEU A 227 -15.13 2.11 -14.78
C LEU A 227 -15.96 1.65 -15.98
N ASN A 228 -15.36 1.02 -16.99
CA ASN A 228 -16.08 0.40 -18.11
C ASN A 228 -17.13 -0.62 -17.63
N THR A 229 -16.85 -1.33 -16.53
CA THR A 229 -17.75 -2.33 -15.94
C THR A 229 -18.90 -1.68 -15.18
N ILE A 230 -18.62 -0.70 -14.32
CA ILE A 230 -19.63 -0.03 -13.47
C ILE A 230 -20.53 0.92 -14.29
N ASN A 231 -19.93 1.66 -15.23
CA ASN A 231 -20.64 2.62 -16.08
C ASN A 231 -21.34 1.97 -17.29
N SER A 232 -21.22 0.65 -17.46
CA SER A 232 -21.94 -0.09 -18.51
C SER A 232 -23.45 0.24 -18.52
N ASP A 233 -24.02 0.40 -19.71
CA ASP A 233 -25.46 0.55 -19.91
C ASP A 233 -26.25 -0.64 -19.33
N ASP A 234 -25.63 -1.83 -19.27
CA ASP A 234 -26.21 -3.05 -18.72
C ASP A 234 -26.02 -3.19 -17.20
N ALA A 235 -25.24 -2.33 -16.53
CA ALA A 235 -25.04 -2.40 -15.08
C ALA A 235 -26.20 -1.71 -14.33
N VAL A 236 -26.88 -2.45 -13.44
CA VAL A 236 -28.09 -2.01 -12.71
C VAL A 236 -27.74 -1.55 -11.29
N SER A 237 -26.91 -2.30 -10.58
CA SER A 237 -26.55 -2.05 -9.18
C SER A 237 -25.14 -2.54 -8.87
N VAL A 238 -24.52 -1.91 -7.87
CA VAL A 238 -23.20 -2.27 -7.34
C VAL A 238 -23.36 -2.67 -5.87
N SER A 239 -22.78 -3.81 -5.50
CA SER A 239 -22.73 -4.35 -4.15
C SER A 239 -21.31 -4.82 -3.82
N LEU A 240 -21.11 -5.35 -2.61
CA LEU A 240 -19.88 -6.06 -2.23
C LEU A 240 -20.20 -7.54 -2.00
N ASP A 241 -19.25 -8.43 -2.30
CA ASP A 241 -19.33 -9.84 -1.88
C ASP A 241 -18.91 -10.04 -0.41
N ALA A 242 -18.93 -11.29 0.06
CA ALA A 242 -18.51 -11.68 1.41
C ALA A 242 -17.04 -11.34 1.76
N SER A 243 -16.21 -11.04 0.76
CA SER A 243 -14.83 -10.57 0.91
C SER A 243 -14.64 -9.07 0.69
N GLY A 244 -15.74 -8.32 0.52
CA GLY A 244 -15.69 -6.88 0.27
C GLY A 244 -15.27 -6.48 -1.15
N ARG A 245 -15.24 -7.41 -2.12
CA ARG A 245 -14.95 -7.09 -3.53
C ARG A 245 -16.19 -6.54 -4.21
N ILE A 246 -16.01 -5.57 -5.11
CA ILE A 246 -17.13 -5.02 -5.91
C ILE A 246 -17.77 -6.11 -6.77
N VAL A 247 -19.09 -6.20 -6.70
CA VAL A 247 -19.95 -6.99 -7.59
C VAL A 247 -20.88 -6.03 -8.33
N VAL A 248 -21.02 -6.23 -9.64
CA VAL A 248 -21.93 -5.45 -10.50
C VAL A 248 -23.01 -6.39 -11.02
N THR A 249 -24.26 -6.13 -10.63
CA THR A 249 -25.44 -6.85 -11.13
C THR A 249 -25.88 -6.24 -12.47
N LEU A 250 -26.12 -7.10 -13.46
CA LEU A 250 -26.49 -6.71 -14.81
C LEU A 250 -28.01 -6.78 -15.08
N THR A 251 -28.46 -6.21 -16.21
CA THR A 251 -29.87 -6.12 -16.65
C THR A 251 -30.55 -7.47 -16.86
N ASP A 252 -29.79 -8.54 -17.07
CA ASP A 252 -30.26 -9.93 -17.19
C ASP A 252 -30.33 -10.67 -15.85
N GLY A 253 -29.79 -10.08 -14.78
CA GLY A 253 -29.63 -10.69 -13.45
C GLY A 253 -28.29 -11.42 -13.24
N THR A 254 -27.37 -11.38 -14.21
CA THR A 254 -26.01 -11.92 -14.04
C THR A 254 -25.17 -10.99 -13.15
N GLU A 255 -24.34 -11.57 -12.28
CA GLU A 255 -23.40 -10.81 -11.45
C GLU A 255 -21.97 -10.93 -11.98
N LYS A 256 -21.27 -9.78 -12.11
CA LYS A 256 -19.85 -9.72 -12.43
C LYS A 256 -19.07 -9.14 -11.24
N THR A 257 -18.29 -9.98 -10.57
CA THR A 257 -17.29 -9.54 -9.58
C THR A 257 -16.09 -8.90 -10.26
N ILE A 258 -15.50 -7.87 -9.65
CA ILE A 258 -14.19 -7.34 -9.99
C ILE A 258 -13.14 -8.23 -9.31
N ASP A 259 -12.69 -9.28 -10.01
CA ASP A 259 -11.80 -10.32 -9.47
C ASP A 259 -10.32 -10.16 -9.87
N SER A 260 -10.00 -9.26 -10.79
CA SER A 260 -8.62 -8.98 -11.18
C SER A 260 -7.85 -8.31 -10.04
N PRO A 261 -6.66 -8.82 -9.65
CA PRO A 261 -5.84 -8.20 -8.61
C PRO A 261 -5.37 -6.80 -8.98
N LEU A 262 -5.19 -6.54 -10.28
CA LEU A 262 -4.74 -5.27 -10.81
C LEU A 262 -5.85 -4.21 -10.82
N GLU A 263 -7.09 -4.62 -11.05
CA GLU A 263 -8.28 -3.76 -10.94
C GLU A 263 -8.51 -3.37 -9.48
N ASN A 264 -8.41 -4.34 -8.56
CA ASN A 264 -8.49 -4.10 -7.12
C ASN A 264 -7.33 -3.24 -6.59
N LEU A 265 -6.09 -3.45 -7.06
CA LEU A 265 -4.95 -2.59 -6.68
C LEU A 265 -5.11 -1.14 -7.19
N ALA A 266 -5.74 -0.95 -8.35
CA ALA A 266 -6.04 0.37 -8.88
C ALA A 266 -7.17 1.07 -8.11
N LEU A 267 -8.19 0.31 -7.68
CA LEU A 267 -9.24 0.77 -6.77
C LEU A 267 -8.69 1.18 -5.40
N TYR A 268 -7.83 0.36 -4.79
CA TYR A 268 -7.11 0.66 -3.54
C TYR A 268 -6.36 1.99 -3.64
N TYR A 269 -5.54 2.12 -4.69
CA TYR A 269 -4.72 3.30 -4.93
C TYR A 269 -5.57 4.56 -5.17
N GLN A 270 -6.60 4.49 -6.03
CA GLN A 270 -7.54 5.60 -6.24
C GLN A 270 -8.20 6.04 -4.91
N LEU A 271 -8.74 5.10 -4.14
CA LEU A 271 -9.53 5.40 -2.95
C LEU A 271 -8.68 6.05 -1.85
N LEU A 272 -7.49 5.53 -1.57
CA LEU A 272 -6.59 6.14 -0.58
C LEU A 272 -5.98 7.47 -1.06
N THR A 273 -5.69 7.64 -2.35
CA THR A 273 -5.07 8.87 -2.88
C THR A 273 -6.06 10.03 -3.03
N THR A 274 -7.35 9.80 -3.24
CA THR A 274 -8.33 10.88 -3.43
C THR A 274 -9.55 10.87 -2.51
N GLY A 275 -9.77 9.81 -1.71
CA GLY A 275 -10.99 9.64 -0.90
C GLY A 275 -12.27 9.48 -1.73
N THR A 276 -12.17 8.97 -2.97
CA THR A 276 -13.33 8.73 -3.85
C THR A 276 -12.96 7.88 -5.08
N ILE A 277 -13.85 6.98 -5.48
CA ILE A 277 -13.80 6.25 -6.76
C ILE A 277 -14.31 7.18 -7.87
N SER A 278 -13.42 8.07 -8.35
CA SER A 278 -13.80 9.11 -9.31
C SER A 278 -14.11 8.55 -10.70
N GLY A 279 -15.08 9.15 -11.39
CA GLY A 279 -15.44 8.78 -12.77
C GLY A 279 -16.56 7.76 -12.91
N ILE A 280 -17.30 7.43 -11.84
CA ILE A 280 -18.58 6.71 -11.97
C ILE A 280 -19.65 7.66 -12.51
N ASP A 281 -20.27 7.31 -13.63
CA ASP A 281 -21.22 8.17 -14.37
C ASP A 281 -22.61 8.26 -13.71
N ASP A 282 -23.05 7.19 -13.03
CA ASP A 282 -24.30 7.16 -12.26
C ASP A 282 -24.07 6.65 -10.83
N PRO A 283 -23.82 7.58 -9.87
CA PRO A 283 -23.69 7.26 -8.45
C PRO A 283 -24.89 6.54 -7.84
N THR A 284 -26.09 6.57 -8.45
CA THR A 284 -27.27 5.91 -7.86
C THR A 284 -27.18 4.39 -7.91
N LYS A 285 -26.35 3.84 -8.82
CA LYS A 285 -26.05 2.39 -8.88
C LYS A 285 -25.36 1.86 -7.63
N LEU A 286 -24.64 2.69 -6.86
CA LEU A 286 -23.92 2.26 -5.66
C LEU A 286 -24.83 1.97 -4.46
N GLY A 287 -26.05 2.50 -4.42
CA GLY A 287 -26.97 2.32 -3.29
C GLY A 287 -26.33 2.72 -1.95
N ASP A 288 -26.20 1.76 -1.04
CA ASP A 288 -25.59 1.97 0.28
C ASP A 288 -24.07 2.23 0.22
N LEU A 289 -23.40 1.93 -0.90
CA LEU A 289 -21.97 2.19 -1.14
C LEU A 289 -21.69 3.64 -1.62
N ALA A 290 -22.68 4.52 -1.63
CA ALA A 290 -22.55 5.89 -2.13
C ALA A 290 -21.53 6.77 -1.37
N TYR A 291 -21.02 6.34 -0.21
CA TYR A 291 -19.90 7.00 0.48
C TYR A 291 -18.60 6.92 -0.34
N LEU A 292 -18.36 5.79 -1.04
CA LEU A 292 -17.16 5.55 -1.86
C LEU A 292 -16.95 6.58 -2.99
N VAL A 293 -17.94 7.44 -3.28
CA VAL A 293 -17.87 8.47 -4.32
C VAL A 293 -17.96 9.90 -3.77
N ASP A 294 -18.11 10.11 -2.45
CA ASP A 294 -18.46 11.43 -1.89
C ASP A 294 -17.29 12.45 -1.82
N GLY A 295 -16.05 11.97 -1.82
CA GLY A 295 -14.84 12.79 -1.76
C GLY A 295 -14.15 12.84 -0.39
N THR A 296 -14.61 12.04 0.57
CA THR A 296 -14.08 11.96 1.94
C THR A 296 -13.55 10.56 2.22
N LEU A 297 -12.26 10.41 2.55
CA LEU A 297 -11.75 9.13 3.07
C LEU A 297 -12.22 8.95 4.52
N THR A 298 -13.07 7.96 4.78
CA THR A 298 -13.57 7.61 6.13
C THR A 298 -13.18 6.18 6.54
N ALA A 299 -13.50 5.79 7.78
CA ALA A 299 -13.33 4.41 8.23
C ALA A 299 -14.16 3.38 7.40
N GLN A 300 -15.25 3.80 6.74
CA GLN A 300 -16.02 2.92 5.85
C GLN A 300 -15.26 2.68 4.54
N ASP A 301 -14.70 3.74 3.95
CA ASP A 301 -13.82 3.66 2.77
C ASP A 301 -12.57 2.82 3.07
N LEU A 302 -11.98 2.96 4.26
CA LEU A 302 -10.87 2.11 4.71
C LEU A 302 -11.29 0.63 4.81
N SER A 303 -12.52 0.32 5.24
CA SER A 303 -13.00 -1.07 5.27
C SER A 303 -13.07 -1.70 3.87
N VAL A 304 -13.44 -0.91 2.85
CA VAL A 304 -13.47 -1.37 1.46
C VAL A 304 -12.06 -1.35 0.85
N ALA A 305 -11.21 -0.40 1.20
CA ALA A 305 -9.81 -0.37 0.79
C ALA A 305 -9.03 -1.60 1.30
N ALA A 306 -9.25 -2.05 2.54
CA ALA A 306 -8.71 -3.30 3.06
C ALA A 306 -9.11 -4.50 2.17
N SER A 307 -10.39 -4.55 1.77
CA SER A 307 -10.93 -5.56 0.86
C SER A 307 -10.32 -5.50 -0.55
N PHE A 308 -10.07 -4.31 -1.08
CA PHE A 308 -9.36 -4.10 -2.34
C PHE A 308 -7.88 -4.54 -2.26
N PHE A 309 -7.18 -4.25 -1.16
CA PHE A 309 -5.80 -4.74 -0.98
C PHE A 309 -5.78 -6.27 -0.86
N ALA A 310 -6.74 -6.86 -0.15
CA ALA A 310 -6.89 -8.30 -0.04
C ALA A 310 -7.05 -8.97 -1.41
N ALA A 311 -7.93 -8.46 -2.26
CA ALA A 311 -8.13 -8.96 -3.62
C ALA A 311 -6.93 -8.70 -4.56
N ALA A 312 -6.16 -7.65 -4.31
CA ALA A 312 -4.89 -7.38 -5.00
C ALA A 312 -3.74 -8.31 -4.57
N SER A 313 -3.77 -8.80 -3.32
CA SER A 313 -2.71 -9.57 -2.68
C SER A 313 -2.51 -10.97 -3.28
N ASP A 314 -1.50 -11.68 -2.77
CA ASP A 314 -1.39 -13.12 -3.03
C ASP A 314 -2.50 -13.88 -2.30
N LYS A 315 -2.89 -15.04 -2.84
CA LYS A 315 -3.85 -15.94 -2.19
C LYS A 315 -3.31 -16.49 -0.87
N THR A 316 -2.02 -16.84 -0.85
CA THR A 316 -1.42 -17.75 0.13
C THR A 316 -0.46 -17.08 1.11
N ILE A 317 0.11 -15.93 0.73
CA ILE A 317 1.02 -15.15 1.57
C ILE A 317 0.20 -14.21 2.45
N ALA A 318 0.40 -14.28 3.77
CA ALA A 318 -0.31 -13.42 4.72
C ALA A 318 0.09 -11.94 4.57
N VAL A 319 -0.91 -11.06 4.64
CA VAL A 319 -0.72 -9.61 4.59
C VAL A 319 -0.21 -9.10 5.93
N THR A 320 0.82 -8.26 5.87
CA THR A 320 1.49 -7.65 7.03
C THR A 320 1.44 -6.13 6.95
N VAL A 321 1.56 -5.46 8.10
CA VAL A 321 1.70 -3.99 8.19
C VAL A 321 2.82 -3.51 7.25
N ASP A 322 3.95 -4.21 7.25
CA ASP A 322 5.06 -3.92 6.35
C ASP A 322 4.68 -4.05 4.87
N SER A 323 3.97 -5.10 4.46
CA SER A 323 3.52 -5.25 3.07
C SER A 323 2.58 -4.12 2.62
N ILE A 324 1.71 -3.63 3.50
CA ILE A 324 0.81 -2.49 3.22
C ILE A 324 1.62 -1.19 3.11
N GLU A 325 2.47 -0.87 4.08
CA GLU A 325 3.21 0.40 4.08
C GLU A 325 4.29 0.48 3.01
N TYR A 326 4.95 -0.63 2.69
CA TYR A 326 5.83 -0.68 1.52
C TYR A 326 5.04 -0.53 0.22
N MET A 327 3.81 -1.05 0.12
CA MET A 327 2.96 -0.81 -1.05
C MET A 327 2.45 0.63 -1.14
N ASN A 328 2.06 1.26 -0.04
CA ASN A 328 1.74 2.69 0.04
C ASN A 328 2.90 3.53 -0.51
N THR A 329 4.13 3.23 -0.04
CA THR A 329 5.37 3.89 -0.48
C THR A 329 5.70 3.64 -1.95
N ILE A 330 5.51 2.41 -2.46
CA ILE A 330 5.75 2.04 -3.86
C ILE A 330 4.79 2.75 -4.82
N LEU A 331 3.51 2.85 -4.44
CA LEU A 331 2.46 3.49 -5.21
C LEU A 331 2.53 5.02 -5.16
N GLY A 332 3.19 5.59 -4.14
CA GLY A 332 3.24 7.04 -3.91
C GLY A 332 1.96 7.58 -3.27
N ILE A 333 1.33 6.80 -2.38
CA ILE A 333 0.17 7.24 -1.60
C ILE A 333 0.68 8.17 -0.49
N GLU A 334 0.46 9.48 -0.64
CA GLU A 334 0.68 10.45 0.42
C GLU A 334 -0.45 10.37 1.45
N GLY A 335 -0.14 10.01 2.69
CA GLY A 335 -1.09 10.01 3.79
C GLY A 335 -1.12 11.32 4.59
N SER A 336 -2.12 11.48 5.44
CA SER A 336 -2.38 12.72 6.20
C SER A 336 -1.61 12.85 7.52
N LEU A 337 -0.83 11.85 7.94
CA LEU A 337 0.05 11.95 9.09
C LEU A 337 1.25 12.87 8.80
N THR A 338 1.88 13.41 9.87
CA THR A 338 2.97 14.40 9.72
C THR A 338 4.18 13.84 8.96
N ASP A 339 4.41 12.53 9.05
CA ASP A 339 5.50 11.81 8.41
C ASP A 339 5.11 11.20 7.04
N GLY A 340 3.93 11.55 6.50
CA GLY A 340 3.45 11.12 5.18
C GLY A 340 2.73 9.76 5.14
N TYR A 341 2.59 9.09 6.28
CA TYR A 341 1.90 7.80 6.42
C TYR A 341 0.37 7.95 6.40
N VAL A 342 -0.33 6.89 5.98
CA VAL A 342 -1.80 6.86 5.89
C VAL A 342 -2.41 6.86 7.29
N ASP A 343 -3.41 7.72 7.51
CA ASP A 343 -4.03 7.90 8.82
C ASP A 343 -5.12 6.85 9.09
N TYR A 344 -4.68 5.70 9.60
CA TYR A 344 -5.57 4.64 10.03
C TYR A 344 -6.18 4.88 11.43
N SER A 345 -5.94 6.02 12.11
CA SER A 345 -6.33 6.21 13.52
C SER A 345 -7.84 6.23 13.80
N SER A 346 -8.65 6.39 12.76
CA SER A 346 -10.12 6.27 12.84
C SER A 346 -10.64 4.85 12.56
N PHE A 347 -9.78 3.93 12.16
CA PHE A 347 -10.15 2.57 11.78
C PHE A 347 -10.14 1.62 12.99
N VAL A 348 -11.23 0.88 13.13
CA VAL A 348 -11.49 -0.08 14.21
C VAL A 348 -12.03 -1.35 13.55
N TYR A 349 -11.52 -2.52 13.98
CA TYR A 349 -11.93 -3.81 13.43
C TYR A 349 -12.13 -4.83 14.55
N ASP A 350 -13.26 -5.54 14.51
CA ASP A 350 -13.51 -6.74 15.29
C ASP A 350 -14.05 -7.83 14.36
N ARG A 351 -13.36 -8.97 14.33
CA ARG A 351 -13.63 -10.06 13.39
C ARG A 351 -15.00 -10.71 13.60
N GLU A 352 -15.45 -10.88 14.85
CA GLU A 352 -16.75 -11.49 15.15
C GLU A 352 -17.89 -10.53 14.75
N SER A 353 -17.71 -9.22 14.95
CA SER A 353 -18.67 -8.19 14.55
C SER A 353 -18.83 -8.05 13.02
N VAL A 354 -17.81 -8.40 12.23
CA VAL A 354 -17.87 -8.31 10.75
C VAL A 354 -18.32 -9.63 10.13
N TYR A 355 -17.80 -10.76 10.62
CA TYR A 355 -17.96 -12.07 9.96
C TYR A 355 -18.82 -13.08 10.73
N GLY A 356 -19.10 -12.87 12.03
CA GLY A 356 -19.73 -13.86 12.90
C GLY A 356 -21.14 -14.32 12.47
N SER A 357 -21.86 -13.51 11.69
CA SER A 357 -23.16 -13.89 11.09
C SER A 357 -23.14 -13.93 9.56
N MET A 358 -21.96 -14.04 8.93
CA MET A 358 -21.84 -14.05 7.47
C MET A 358 -21.79 -15.50 6.97
N GLU A 359 -22.76 -15.84 6.13
CA GLU A 359 -22.92 -17.17 5.52
C GLU A 359 -22.69 -17.11 4.00
N VAL A 360 -22.05 -18.14 3.46
CA VAL A 360 -21.75 -18.30 2.02
C VAL A 360 -22.10 -19.70 1.55
N GLU A 361 -22.45 -19.87 0.27
CA GLU A 361 -22.68 -21.18 -0.34
C GLU A 361 -21.39 -21.68 -1.02
N VAL A 362 -20.95 -22.90 -0.66
CA VAL A 362 -19.70 -23.50 -1.13
C VAL A 362 -19.84 -25.00 -1.36
N LEU A 363 -18.93 -25.58 -2.14
CA LEU A 363 -18.81 -27.02 -2.34
C LEU A 363 -18.10 -27.68 -1.16
N VAL A 364 -18.82 -28.52 -0.43
CA VAL A 364 -18.29 -29.36 0.66
C VAL A 364 -18.15 -30.81 0.19
N GLN A 365 -16.98 -31.40 0.41
CA GLN A 365 -16.74 -32.81 0.08
C GLN A 365 -17.46 -33.73 1.08
N GLN A 366 -18.31 -34.59 0.53
CA GLN A 366 -19.13 -35.53 1.28
C GLN A 366 -18.35 -36.80 1.66
N PRO A 367 -18.80 -37.57 2.67
CA PRO A 367 -18.13 -38.81 3.11
C PRO A 367 -18.03 -39.94 2.06
N ASP A 368 -18.72 -39.82 0.92
CA ASP A 368 -18.63 -40.74 -0.22
C ASP A 368 -17.66 -40.27 -1.33
N GLY A 369 -17.05 -39.09 -1.15
CA GLY A 369 -16.14 -38.46 -2.12
C GLY A 369 -16.83 -37.60 -3.19
N SER A 370 -18.16 -37.46 -3.13
CA SER A 370 -18.88 -36.46 -3.94
C SER A 370 -18.70 -35.04 -3.37
N TRP A 371 -19.10 -34.02 -4.12
CA TRP A 371 -19.17 -32.63 -3.67
C TRP A 371 -20.63 -32.17 -3.70
N ALA A 372 -21.07 -31.46 -2.67
CA ALA A 372 -22.41 -30.90 -2.57
C ALA A 372 -22.34 -29.42 -2.18
N SER A 373 -23.33 -28.65 -2.63
CA SER A 373 -23.53 -27.25 -2.22
C SER A 373 -24.05 -27.22 -0.78
N GLU A 374 -23.33 -26.53 0.10
CA GLU A 374 -23.74 -26.30 1.49
C GLU A 374 -23.51 -24.83 1.89
N THR A 375 -24.41 -24.30 2.72
CA THR A 375 -24.26 -22.98 3.33
C THR A 375 -23.39 -23.10 4.57
N VAL A 376 -22.29 -22.33 4.64
CA VAL A 376 -21.34 -22.33 5.75
C VAL A 376 -21.14 -20.92 6.30
N ASN A 377 -20.88 -20.81 7.61
CA ASN A 377 -20.47 -19.56 8.25
C ASN A 377 -18.96 -19.32 8.01
N VAL A 378 -18.60 -18.15 7.48
CA VAL A 378 -17.19 -17.85 7.11
C VAL A 378 -16.29 -17.69 8.34
N TYR A 379 -16.82 -17.13 9.43
CA TYR A 379 -16.06 -16.95 10.66
C TYR A 379 -15.70 -18.29 11.31
N ASP A 380 -16.66 -19.21 11.42
CA ASP A 380 -16.42 -20.56 11.96
C ASP A 380 -15.49 -21.40 11.08
N VAL A 381 -15.70 -21.40 9.76
CA VAL A 381 -15.05 -22.36 8.84
C VAL A 381 -13.72 -21.86 8.26
N ILE A 382 -13.61 -20.55 7.99
CA ILE A 382 -12.42 -19.96 7.35
C ILE A 382 -11.52 -19.30 8.40
N LEU A 383 -12.11 -18.59 9.35
CA LEU A 383 -11.39 -17.86 10.41
C LEU A 383 -11.35 -18.62 11.76
N GLY A 384 -11.74 -19.90 11.76
CA GLY A 384 -11.63 -20.84 12.89
C GLY A 384 -12.51 -20.54 14.10
N GLY A 385 -13.42 -19.56 14.02
CA GLY A 385 -14.16 -19.03 15.16
C GLY A 385 -13.31 -18.24 16.15
N GLU A 386 -12.10 -17.80 15.76
CA GLU A 386 -11.16 -17.13 16.65
C GLU A 386 -11.38 -15.61 16.67
N ALA A 387 -11.97 -15.10 17.75
CA ALA A 387 -12.19 -13.67 17.94
C ALA A 387 -10.87 -12.90 18.11
N THR A 388 -10.69 -11.81 17.35
CA THR A 388 -9.58 -10.86 17.52
C THR A 388 -9.74 -9.99 18.76
N GLY A 389 -10.99 -9.72 19.15
CA GLY A 389 -11.34 -8.53 19.92
C GLY A 389 -11.22 -7.26 19.07
N GLU A 390 -11.54 -6.12 19.69
CA GLU A 390 -11.45 -4.79 19.07
C GLU A 390 -9.98 -4.41 18.85
N LEU A 391 -9.57 -4.36 17.58
CA LEU A 391 -8.29 -3.84 17.11
C LEU A 391 -8.46 -2.40 16.60
N THR A 392 -7.39 -1.61 16.63
CA THR A 392 -7.36 -0.24 16.08
C THR A 392 -6.20 -0.01 15.12
N ASN A 393 -6.23 1.13 14.43
CA ASN A 393 -5.12 1.70 13.64
C ASN A 393 -4.64 0.76 12.52
N VAL A 394 -3.35 0.82 12.14
CA VAL A 394 -2.82 0.02 11.01
C VAL A 394 -2.91 -1.49 11.26
N THR A 395 -2.90 -1.92 12.53
CA THR A 395 -3.08 -3.32 12.92
C THR A 395 -4.49 -3.81 12.57
N ALA A 396 -5.53 -3.04 12.92
CA ALA A 396 -6.90 -3.33 12.51
C ALA A 396 -7.04 -3.43 10.98
N PHE A 397 -6.47 -2.45 10.26
CA PHE A 397 -6.52 -2.42 8.80
C PHE A 397 -5.83 -3.64 8.18
N THR A 398 -4.67 -4.03 8.71
CA THR A 398 -3.93 -5.22 8.28
C THR A 398 -4.71 -6.50 8.55
N THR A 399 -5.30 -6.66 9.74
CA THR A 399 -6.06 -7.87 10.10
C THR A 399 -7.33 -8.00 9.27
N ALA A 400 -8.09 -6.92 9.05
CA ALA A 400 -9.24 -6.90 8.15
C ALA A 400 -8.84 -7.29 6.72
N THR A 401 -7.67 -6.83 6.25
CA THR A 401 -7.13 -7.17 4.93
C THR A 401 -6.76 -8.66 4.83
N ASP A 402 -6.13 -9.24 5.85
CA ASP A 402 -5.71 -10.65 5.82
C ASP A 402 -6.89 -11.62 5.97
N ASP A 403 -7.88 -11.27 6.80
CA ASP A 403 -9.13 -12.03 6.94
C ASP A 403 -9.93 -12.03 5.61
N ALA A 404 -10.04 -10.87 4.96
CA ALA A 404 -10.64 -10.78 3.63
C ALA A 404 -9.87 -11.62 2.58
N ARG A 405 -8.52 -11.63 2.61
CA ARG A 405 -7.70 -12.49 1.74
C ARG A 405 -8.00 -13.97 1.97
N ALA A 406 -8.07 -14.41 3.22
CA ALA A 406 -8.39 -15.80 3.55
C ALA A 406 -9.77 -16.23 3.03
N ILE A 407 -10.78 -15.34 3.11
CA ILE A 407 -12.10 -15.56 2.54
C ILE A 407 -12.06 -15.62 1.00
N ILE A 408 -11.29 -14.74 0.34
CA ILE A 408 -11.10 -14.78 -1.13
C ILE A 408 -10.49 -16.10 -1.59
N ASP A 409 -9.43 -16.57 -0.92
CA ASP A 409 -8.76 -17.81 -1.32
C ASP A 409 -9.69 -19.02 -1.17
N TYR A 410 -10.40 -19.11 -0.04
CA TYR A 410 -11.39 -20.16 0.21
C TYR A 410 -12.55 -20.13 -0.79
N LEU A 411 -13.12 -18.96 -1.08
CA LEU A 411 -14.20 -18.82 -2.07
C LEU A 411 -13.73 -19.11 -3.51
N HIS A 412 -12.45 -18.93 -3.82
CA HIS A 412 -11.87 -19.29 -5.12
C HIS A 412 -11.61 -20.79 -5.27
N GLU A 413 -11.34 -21.52 -4.18
CA GLU A 413 -11.12 -22.98 -4.21
C GLU A 413 -12.43 -23.78 -4.09
N TYR A 414 -13.36 -23.32 -3.22
CA TYR A 414 -14.60 -24.03 -2.89
C TYR A 414 -15.88 -23.36 -3.42
N GLY A 415 -15.78 -22.26 -4.17
CA GLY A 415 -16.95 -21.56 -4.72
C GLY A 415 -17.80 -22.44 -5.64
N VAL A 416 -19.13 -22.28 -5.56
CA VAL A 416 -20.08 -23.02 -6.41
C VAL A 416 -19.93 -22.58 -7.87
N PRO A 417 -19.66 -23.49 -8.83
CA PRO A 417 -19.51 -23.11 -10.23
C PRO A 417 -20.80 -22.54 -10.82
N THR A 418 -20.77 -21.27 -11.23
CA THR A 418 -21.88 -20.62 -11.93
C THR A 418 -22.06 -21.24 -13.32
N THR A 419 -23.31 -21.60 -13.64
CA THR A 419 -23.66 -22.17 -14.96
C THR A 419 -23.88 -21.07 -15.98
N ASN A 420 -22.82 -20.72 -16.72
CA ASN A 420 -22.88 -19.95 -17.96
C ASN A 420 -23.55 -20.72 -19.11
#